data_AF-A0A1H6RFQ0-F1
#
_entry.id   AF-A0A1H6RFQ0-F1
#
_cell.length_a   1.000
_cell.length_b   1.000
_cell.length_c   1.000
_cell.angle_alpha   90.00
_cell.angle_beta   90.00
_cell.angle_gamma   90.00
#
_symmetry.space_group_name_H-M   'P 1'
#
loop_
_entity.id
_entity.type
_entity.pdbx_description
1 polymer ?
#
loop_
_entity_poly.entity_id
_entity_poly.type
_entity_poly.pdbx_seq_one_letter_code
_entity_poly.pdbx_strand_id
1 'polypeptide(L)'
;MADHGNVLSLSDWLERDAPRRAEAVPDVYRNQARGVGTLETLTDPEANHWGGWKNPECEVWAGALNHADLDALLAQLRAVPWRYPQQVQVFLMDQEESYFRLYMFRDGTWHQYAPPPPPDADDQHAW
;
A
#
# COMPACT_ATOMS: atom_id res chain seq x y z
N MET A 1 -10.51 -16.10 -4.43
CA MET A 1 -9.49 -16.85 -3.66
C MET A 1 -9.56 -16.45 -2.19
N ALA A 2 -9.09 -17.25 -1.22
CA ALA A 2 -9.27 -16.95 0.21
C ALA A 2 -8.72 -15.57 0.63
N ASP A 3 -7.61 -15.14 0.02
CA ASP A 3 -6.98 -13.85 0.32
C ASP A 3 -7.71 -12.64 -0.29
N HIS A 4 -8.59 -12.83 -1.29
CA HIS A 4 -9.42 -11.75 -1.85
C HIS A 4 -10.35 -11.15 -0.78
N GLY A 5 -11.02 -12.00 0.01
CA GLY A 5 -11.88 -11.55 1.11
C GLY A 5 -11.09 -10.86 2.22
N ASN A 6 -9.85 -11.27 2.44
CA ASN A 6 -8.93 -10.61 3.37
C ASN A 6 -8.60 -9.19 2.90
N VAL A 7 -8.32 -8.99 1.60
CA VAL A 7 -8.04 -7.65 1.06
C VAL A 7 -9.29 -6.76 1.07
N LEU A 8 -10.48 -7.29 0.80
CA LEU A 8 -11.73 -6.53 0.96
C LEU A 8 -11.93 -6.07 2.40
N SER A 9 -11.69 -6.96 3.37
CA SER A 9 -11.78 -6.61 4.80
C SER A 9 -10.73 -5.55 5.20
N LEU A 10 -9.53 -5.61 4.61
CA LEU A 10 -8.51 -4.59 4.76
C LEU A 10 -8.95 -3.24 4.15
N SER A 11 -9.60 -3.27 2.98
CA SER A 11 -10.14 -2.08 2.31
C SER A 11 -11.25 -1.42 3.15
N ASP A 12 -12.16 -2.20 3.73
CA ASP A 12 -13.17 -1.71 4.67
C ASP A 12 -12.55 -1.07 5.91
N TRP A 13 -11.49 -1.67 6.46
CA TRP A 13 -10.74 -1.09 7.58
C TRP A 13 -10.05 0.22 7.19
N LEU A 14 -9.44 0.28 6.00
CA LEU A 14 -8.87 1.52 5.45
C LEU A 14 -9.92 2.62 5.30
N GLU A 15 -11.14 2.27 4.91
CA GLU A 15 -12.23 3.22 4.70
C GLU A 15 -12.71 3.84 6.02
N ARG A 16 -12.72 3.07 7.10
CA ARG A 16 -13.47 3.40 8.32
C ARG A 16 -12.62 3.64 9.55
N ASP A 17 -11.60 2.81 9.74
CA ASP A 17 -10.95 2.62 11.04
C ASP A 17 -9.45 2.96 11.02
N ALA A 18 -8.82 2.92 9.85
CA ALA A 18 -7.39 3.16 9.73
C ALA A 18 -7.00 4.54 10.28
N PRO A 19 -6.00 4.59 11.18
CA PRO A 19 -5.58 5.85 11.76
C PRO A 19 -4.82 6.70 10.74
N ARG A 20 -4.94 8.01 10.91
CA ARG A 20 -4.11 9.00 10.22
C ARG A 20 -2.86 9.29 11.05
N ARG A 21 -1.77 9.69 10.39
CA ARG A 21 -0.56 10.20 11.04
C ARG A 21 -0.91 11.34 12.01
N ALA A 22 -0.24 11.41 13.16
CA ALA A 22 -0.55 12.35 14.24
C ALA A 22 -0.51 13.83 13.81
N GLU A 23 0.30 14.16 12.81
CA GLU A 23 0.50 15.50 12.25
C GLU A 23 -0.53 15.88 11.17
N ALA A 24 -1.43 14.96 10.82
CA ALA A 24 -2.51 15.26 9.89
C ALA A 24 -3.42 16.32 10.50
N VAL A 25 -3.44 17.50 9.90
CA VAL A 25 -4.38 18.57 10.25
C VAL A 25 -5.79 17.98 10.16
N PRO A 26 -6.68 18.22 11.14
CA PRO A 26 -8.08 17.82 11.03
C PRO A 26 -8.60 18.34 9.70
N ASP A 27 -9.08 17.42 8.86
CA ASP A 27 -9.61 17.73 7.54
C ASP A 27 -10.47 18.99 7.60
N VAL A 28 -10.30 19.89 6.62
CA VAL A 28 -11.03 21.16 6.50
C VAL A 28 -12.55 20.93 6.60
N TYR A 29 -13.02 19.72 6.28
CA TYR A 29 -14.41 19.29 6.40
C TYR A 29 -14.88 18.87 7.80
N ARG A 30 -14.04 18.93 8.86
CA ARG A 30 -14.37 18.51 10.25
C ARG A 30 -15.08 17.15 10.35
N ASN A 31 -14.87 16.26 9.38
CA ASN A 31 -15.45 14.93 9.37
C ASN A 31 -14.55 13.98 10.17
N GLN A 32 -14.91 13.81 11.43
CA GLN A 32 -14.24 12.97 12.42
C GLN A 32 -14.31 11.46 12.12
N ALA A 33 -14.99 11.02 11.05
CA ALA A 33 -15.42 9.64 10.85
C ALA A 33 -15.09 9.06 9.46
N ARG A 34 -13.96 9.43 8.85
CA ARG A 34 -13.46 8.72 7.66
C ARG A 34 -12.06 8.20 7.95
N GLY A 35 -11.77 6.99 7.50
CA GLY A 35 -10.43 6.43 7.47
C GLY A 35 -9.56 7.15 6.44
N VAL A 36 -8.72 6.40 5.75
CA VAL A 36 -7.61 6.92 4.93
C VAL A 36 -7.75 6.62 3.45
N GLY A 37 -8.70 5.78 3.03
CA GLY A 37 -8.96 5.47 1.63
C GLY A 37 -9.48 4.05 1.44
N THR A 38 -9.39 3.53 0.23
CA THR A 38 -9.77 2.16 -0.13
C THR A 38 -8.71 1.54 -1.05
N LEU A 39 -8.74 0.22 -1.18
CA LEU A 39 -8.03 -0.54 -2.21
C LEU A 39 -8.99 -0.99 -3.30
N GLU A 40 -8.51 -0.98 -4.54
CA GLU A 40 -9.20 -1.52 -5.71
C GLU A 40 -8.29 -2.48 -6.48
N THR A 41 -8.89 -3.43 -7.19
CA THR A 41 -8.15 -4.43 -7.98
C THR A 41 -7.69 -3.81 -9.31
N LEU A 42 -6.39 -3.88 -9.59
CA LEU A 42 -5.80 -3.41 -10.85
C LEU A 42 -5.74 -4.49 -11.94
N THR A 43 -5.95 -5.74 -11.55
CA THR A 43 -5.84 -6.93 -12.41
C THR A 43 -7.21 -7.53 -12.76
N ASP A 44 -8.29 -6.78 -12.52
CA ASP A 44 -9.63 -7.22 -12.90
C ASP A 44 -9.70 -7.38 -14.43
N PRO A 45 -10.17 -8.51 -14.98
CA PRO A 45 -10.19 -8.75 -16.43
C PRO A 45 -10.95 -7.69 -17.25
N GLU A 46 -11.93 -7.01 -16.66
CA GLU A 46 -12.73 -5.97 -17.31
C GLU A 46 -12.06 -4.59 -17.22
N ALA A 47 -11.16 -4.38 -16.26
CA ALA A 47 -10.39 -3.14 -16.05
C ALA A 47 -8.87 -3.31 -16.24
N ASN A 48 -8.43 -4.44 -16.79
CA ASN A 48 -7.02 -4.80 -16.87
C ASN A 48 -6.28 -3.87 -17.85
N HIS A 49 -5.37 -3.05 -17.33
CA HIS A 49 -4.55 -2.13 -18.11
C HIS A 49 -3.15 -2.67 -18.45
N TRP A 50 -2.88 -3.95 -18.19
CA TRP A 50 -1.58 -4.55 -18.46
C TRP A 50 -1.33 -4.70 -19.97
N GLY A 51 -0.12 -4.37 -20.41
CA GLY A 51 0.31 -4.58 -21.78
C GLY A 51 0.55 -6.05 -22.12
N GLY A 52 0.50 -6.39 -23.42
CA GLY A 52 0.74 -7.74 -23.92
C GLY A 52 -0.54 -8.51 -24.26
N TRP A 53 -0.42 -9.83 -24.45
CA TRP A 53 -1.54 -10.70 -24.89
C TRP A 53 -2.01 -11.68 -23.81
N LYS A 54 -1.55 -11.51 -22.57
CA LYS A 54 -1.90 -12.37 -21.44
C LYS A 54 -2.35 -11.54 -20.26
N ASN A 55 -3.32 -12.06 -19.52
CA ASN A 55 -3.70 -11.50 -18.23
C ASN A 55 -2.60 -11.81 -17.19
N PRO A 56 -2.38 -10.93 -16.21
CA PRO A 56 -1.53 -11.24 -15.08
C PRO A 56 -2.09 -12.45 -14.33
N GLU A 57 -1.22 -13.39 -13.97
CA GLU A 57 -1.57 -14.58 -13.16
C GLU A 57 -1.43 -14.28 -11.65
N CYS A 58 -1.49 -13.01 -11.28
CA CYS A 58 -1.50 -12.54 -9.90
C CYS A 58 -2.57 -11.47 -9.72
N GLU A 59 -3.04 -11.31 -8.49
CA GLU A 59 -3.96 -10.24 -8.12
C GLU A 59 -3.15 -9.07 -7.57
N VAL A 60 -3.36 -7.87 -8.13
CA VAL A 60 -2.74 -6.64 -7.62
C VAL A 60 -3.83 -5.71 -7.15
N TRP A 61 -3.70 -5.24 -5.92
CA TRP A 61 -4.58 -4.24 -5.32
C TRP A 61 -3.78 -2.97 -5.08
N ALA A 62 -4.41 -1.82 -5.30
CA ALA A 62 -3.78 -0.52 -5.08
C ALA A 62 -4.77 0.51 -4.55
N GLY A 63 -4.25 1.51 -3.86
CA GLY A 63 -5.01 2.65 -3.36
C GLY A 63 -4.08 3.82 -3.10
N ALA A 64 -4.60 5.03 -3.25
CA ALA A 64 -3.94 6.25 -2.79
C ALA A 64 -4.56 6.62 -1.44
N LEU A 65 -3.75 6.53 -0.37
CA LEU A 65 -4.24 6.68 1.01
C LEU A 65 -3.87 8.06 1.56
N ASN A 66 -4.85 8.80 2.05
CA ASN A 66 -4.65 10.16 2.55
C ASN A 66 -4.21 10.16 4.01
N HIS A 67 -3.00 10.67 4.26
CA HIS A 67 -2.41 10.81 5.60
C HIS A 67 -2.38 9.51 6.42
N ALA A 68 -2.29 8.35 5.79
CA ALA A 68 -2.28 7.07 6.48
C ALA A 68 -1.09 6.95 7.43
N ASP A 69 -1.34 6.40 8.62
CA ASP A 69 -0.27 5.91 9.48
C ASP A 69 0.29 4.61 8.89
N LEU A 70 1.53 4.68 8.38
CA LEU A 70 2.18 3.56 7.70
C LEU A 70 2.52 2.40 8.64
N ASP A 71 2.87 2.70 9.90
CA ASP A 71 3.17 1.68 10.89
C ASP A 71 1.90 0.90 11.26
N ALA A 72 0.78 1.61 11.43
CA ALA A 72 -0.52 0.98 11.66
C ALA A 72 -0.96 0.13 10.47
N LEU A 73 -0.75 0.60 9.23
CA LEU A 73 -1.04 -0.16 8.03
C LEU A 73 -0.22 -1.45 7.95
N LEU A 74 1.11 -1.38 8.17
CA LEU A 74 1.97 -2.56 8.17
C LEU A 74 1.62 -3.53 9.30
N ALA A 75 1.23 -3.02 10.48
CA ALA A 75 0.73 -3.85 11.58
C ALA A 75 -0.57 -4.57 11.20
N GLN A 76 -1.52 -3.86 10.58
CA GLN A 76 -2.77 -4.45 10.12
C GLN A 76 -2.54 -5.52 9.03
N LEU A 77 -1.72 -5.22 8.03
CA LEU A 77 -1.32 -6.17 6.98
C LEU A 77 -0.67 -7.44 7.55
N ARG A 78 0.09 -7.32 8.65
CA ARG A 78 0.68 -8.48 9.33
C ARG A 78 -0.35 -9.34 10.06
N ALA A 79 -1.40 -8.72 10.59
CA ALA A 79 -2.46 -9.41 11.33
C ALA A 79 -3.46 -10.14 10.42
N VAL A 80 -3.50 -9.81 9.13
CA VAL A 80 -4.33 -10.51 8.15
C VAL A 80 -3.93 -11.99 8.07
N PRO A 81 -4.89 -12.93 8.12
CA PRO A 81 -4.62 -14.37 8.06
C PRO A 81 -4.36 -14.82 6.62
N TRP A 82 -3.26 -14.34 6.03
CA TRP A 82 -2.85 -14.73 4.68
C TRP A 82 -2.67 -16.24 4.58
N ARG A 83 -3.14 -16.83 3.47
CA ARG A 83 -2.92 -18.26 3.21
C ARG A 83 -1.43 -18.59 3.12
N TYR A 84 -0.66 -17.73 2.47
CA TYR A 84 0.79 -17.83 2.31
C TYR A 84 1.45 -16.46 2.58
N PRO A 85 1.68 -16.09 3.85
CA PRO A 85 2.21 -14.77 4.23
C PRO A 85 3.50 -14.38 3.49
N GLN A 86 4.36 -15.36 3.19
CA GLN A 86 5.63 -15.18 2.48
C GLN A 86 5.48 -14.78 1.00
N GLN A 87 4.29 -14.93 0.42
CA GLN A 87 3.99 -14.51 -0.95
C GLN A 87 3.44 -13.08 -1.02
N VAL A 88 3.07 -12.48 0.12
CA VAL A 88 2.56 -11.12 0.18
C VAL A 88 3.70 -10.13 -0.01
N GLN A 89 3.53 -9.25 -0.99
CA GLN A 89 4.44 -8.15 -1.29
C GLN A 89 3.67 -6.85 -1.16
N VAL A 90 4.19 -5.94 -0.36
CA VAL A 90 3.58 -4.62 -0.14
C VAL A 90 4.52 -3.58 -0.69
N PHE A 91 4.05 -2.82 -1.69
CA PHE A 91 4.76 -1.66 -2.22
C PHE A 91 4.17 -0.41 -1.58
N LEU A 92 4.96 0.34 -0.84
CA LEU A 92 4.54 1.58 -0.19
C LEU A 92 5.46 2.73 -0.60
N MET A 93 4.88 3.89 -0.85
CA MET A 93 5.58 5.13 -1.18
C MET A 93 4.87 6.26 -0.44
N ASP A 94 5.58 6.98 0.42
CA ASP A 94 5.05 8.21 1.00
C ASP A 94 5.01 9.32 -0.07
N GLN A 95 4.16 10.33 0.11
CA GLN A 95 4.01 11.46 -0.81
C GLN A 95 5.33 12.21 -1.05
N GLU A 96 6.22 12.21 -0.06
CA GLU A 96 7.52 12.90 -0.12
C GLU A 96 8.64 12.01 -0.70
N GLU A 97 8.35 10.74 -0.99
CA GLU A 97 9.32 9.80 -1.54
C GLU A 97 9.23 9.71 -3.07
N SER A 98 10.37 9.47 -3.70
CA SER A 98 10.48 9.29 -5.15
C SER A 98 10.46 7.82 -5.59
N TYR A 99 10.36 6.89 -4.66
CA TYR A 99 10.42 5.45 -4.93
C TYR A 99 9.54 4.65 -3.97
N PHE A 100 9.09 3.49 -4.45
CA PHE A 100 8.44 2.50 -3.59
C PHE A 100 9.46 1.72 -2.77
N ARG A 101 9.12 1.48 -1.51
CA ARG A 101 9.71 0.47 -0.65
C ARG A 101 8.91 -0.82 -0.79
N LEU A 102 9.59 -1.94 -0.90
CA LEU A 102 9.00 -3.27 -0.87
C LEU A 102 9.10 -3.83 0.54
N TYR A 103 7.96 -4.25 1.11
CA TYR A 103 7.90 -5.02 2.34
C TYR A 103 7.49 -6.45 2.02
N MET A 104 8.27 -7.41 2.54
CA MET A 104 7.95 -8.84 2.47
C MET A 104 7.98 -9.45 3.85
N PHE A 105 7.05 -10.36 4.12
CA PHE A 105 7.04 -11.08 5.39
C PHE A 105 8.03 -12.25 5.33
N ARG A 106 9.08 -12.20 6.16
CA ARG A 106 10.08 -13.28 6.31
C ARG A 106 10.40 -13.47 7.78
N ASP A 107 10.63 -14.71 8.18
CA ASP A 107 11.03 -15.07 9.55
C ASP A 107 10.14 -14.46 10.66
N GLY A 108 8.85 -14.33 10.37
CA GLY A 108 7.86 -13.80 11.31
C GLY A 108 7.82 -12.27 11.40
N THR A 109 8.55 -11.53 10.57
CA THR A 109 8.61 -10.06 10.59
C THR A 109 8.59 -9.43 9.19
N TRP A 110 8.36 -8.13 9.12
CA TRP A 110 8.53 -7.36 7.89
C TRP A 110 10.00 -7.11 7.60
N HIS A 111 10.41 -7.42 6.38
CA HIS A 111 11.68 -7.00 5.82
C HIS A 111 11.43 -5.94 4.76
N GLN A 112 12.03 -4.78 4.94
CA GLN A 112 11.99 -3.68 3.99
C GLN A 112 13.16 -3.80 3.00
N TYR A 113 12.85 -3.59 1.72
CA TYR A 113 13.82 -3.46 0.63
C TYR A 113 13.53 -2.14 -0.07
N ALA A 114 14.56 -1.29 -0.20
CA ALA A 114 14.44 0.00 -0.86
C ALA A 114 15.64 0.21 -1.80
N PRO A 115 15.45 0.93 -2.91
CA PRO A 115 16.58 1.49 -3.68
C PRO A 115 17.48 2.34 -2.77
N PRO A 116 18.76 2.54 -3.13
CA PRO A 116 19.57 3.57 -2.49
C PRO A 116 18.88 4.93 -2.65
N PRO A 117 19.07 5.87 -1.70
CA PRO A 117 18.53 7.21 -1.83
C PRO A 117 19.01 7.84 -3.16
N PRO A 118 18.16 8.64 -3.82
CA PRO A 118 18.61 9.39 -5.00
C PRO A 118 19.82 10.25 -4.63
N PRO A 119 20.76 10.47 -5.55
CA PRO A 119 21.84 11.42 -5.32
C PRO A 119 21.28 12.80 -4.98
N ASP A 120 22.03 13.58 -4.17
CA ASP A 120 21.62 14.91 -3.74
C ASP A 120 21.24 15.79 -4.94
N ALA A 121 20.28 16.70 -4.74
CA ALA A 121 19.72 17.52 -5.82
C ALA A 121 20.76 18.34 -6.60
N ASP A 122 21.94 18.59 -6.02
CA ASP A 122 23.05 19.30 -6.66
C ASP A 122 23.71 18.51 -7.81
N ASP A 123 23.49 17.20 -7.92
CA ASP A 123 24.02 16.36 -9.00
C ASP A 123 23.07 16.24 -10.21
N GLN A 124 21.88 16.84 -10.15
CA GLN A 124 20.85 16.71 -11.21
C GLN A 124 21.10 17.58 -12.44
N HIS A 125 22.15 18.41 -12.45
CA HIS A 125 22.54 19.26 -13.58
C HIS A 125 23.69 18.71 -14.42
N ALA A 126 24.15 17.48 -14.15
CA ALA A 126 25.25 16.86 -14.88
C ALA A 126 24.80 15.99 -16.06
N TRP A 127 23.90 16.46 -16.93
CA TRP A 127 23.63 15.86 -18.25
C TRP A 127 23.32 16.93 -19.30
#